data_AF-A0A934M1Q7-F1
#
_entry.id   AF-A0A934M1Q7-F1
#
_cell.length_a   1.000
_cell.length_b   1.000
_cell.length_c   1.000
_cell.angle_alpha   90.00
_cell.angle_beta   90.00
_cell.angle_gamma   90.00
#
_symmetry.space_group_name_H-M   'P 1'
#
loop_
_entity.id
_entity.type
_entity.pdbx_description
1 polymer ?
#
loop_
_entity_poly.entity_id
_entity_poly.type
_entity_poly.pdbx_seq_one_letter_code
_entity_poly.pdbx_strand_id
1 'polypeptide(L)'
;MSSGHNTLFFRLAGPMQSWGTSSRLQLRRTDAYPSKSGVLGMVLCAMGVKRENSDTALEPLNRLLMGVRVDRSGTLDWDYHTAGAKIGIRRADGKIKETASTHEYETLLSRRQYLYDASFLVALHGDADTITACARDMENPTWPLFLGRKCCIPAEPVFARTGSFDTLTDAFSSVLWQPRVNAIDRDDNRGTRTLDIYIEHPPGSKIPKDARLVYDVPRKFGFFSYEPRWVAKNQVTVAVGETIQRLQPDARRGDPYSKHFKEVARPSRLKLDSYLCVFCKSPAEEVHHVSYENNEHETDSDLRSLCEMCHDACTMLEYGRDMRAHRVDPSDPAQRRMILHQIERLLKERRHGQRRKLLRAARKEL
;
A
#
# COMPACT_ATOMS: atom_id res chain seq x y z
N MET A 1 29.91 -33.33 3.08
CA MET A 1 29.81 -32.06 2.34
C MET A 1 28.37 -31.63 2.46
N SER A 2 28.06 -30.67 3.34
CA SER A 2 26.68 -30.19 3.48
C SER A 2 26.30 -29.56 2.15
N SER A 3 25.31 -30.11 1.46
CA SER A 3 24.78 -29.56 0.21
C SER A 3 24.04 -28.26 0.53
N GLY A 4 24.78 -27.18 0.68
CA GLY A 4 24.23 -25.85 0.97
C GLY A 4 23.30 -25.39 -0.16
N HIS A 5 22.25 -24.66 0.20
CA HIS A 5 21.37 -24.02 -0.77
C HIS A 5 22.14 -22.96 -1.54
N ASN A 6 22.05 -22.99 -2.88
CA ASN A 6 22.76 -22.07 -3.77
C ASN A 6 21.87 -20.94 -4.31
N THR A 7 20.59 -20.92 -3.92
CA THR A 7 19.60 -19.95 -4.40
C THR A 7 18.73 -19.43 -3.25
N LEU A 8 18.55 -18.10 -3.22
CA LEU A 8 17.69 -17.37 -2.27
C LEU A 8 16.60 -16.64 -3.04
N PHE A 9 15.35 -16.81 -2.61
CA PHE A 9 14.19 -16.19 -3.23
C PHE A 9 13.59 -15.08 -2.36
N PHE A 10 13.15 -14.02 -3.04
CA PHE A 10 12.43 -12.91 -2.44
C PHE A 10 11.08 -12.72 -3.12
N ARG A 11 10.04 -12.51 -2.30
CA ARG A 11 8.71 -12.13 -2.77
C ARG A 11 8.54 -10.62 -2.63
N LEU A 12 8.61 -9.91 -3.76
CA LEU A 12 8.50 -8.46 -3.80
C LEU A 12 7.12 -8.08 -4.30
N ALA A 13 6.15 -8.11 -3.38
CA ALA A 13 4.78 -7.70 -3.63
C ALA A 13 4.37 -6.61 -2.65
N GLY A 14 3.65 -5.60 -3.15
CA GLY A 14 3.18 -4.48 -2.36
C GLY A 14 2.29 -3.57 -3.19
N PRO A 15 1.50 -2.70 -2.56
CA PRO A 15 0.63 -1.76 -3.28
C PRO A 15 1.43 -0.81 -4.17
N MET A 16 2.65 -0.45 -3.75
CA MET A 16 3.56 0.45 -4.44
C MET A 16 5.00 -0.07 -4.36
N GLN A 17 5.77 0.11 -5.41
CA GLN A 17 7.21 -0.18 -5.49
C GLN A 17 7.96 0.93 -6.23
N SER A 18 9.29 1.00 -6.06
CA SER A 18 10.13 1.92 -6.85
C SER A 18 11.60 1.50 -6.96
N TRP A 19 12.02 1.11 -8.15
CA TRP A 19 13.35 0.60 -8.48
C TRP A 19 14.08 1.55 -9.44
N GLY A 20 14.59 2.66 -8.91
CA GLY A 20 15.12 3.75 -9.74
C GLY A 20 16.59 3.55 -10.16
N THR A 21 16.84 3.39 -11.45
CA THR A 21 18.20 3.36 -12.04
C THR A 21 18.55 4.62 -12.86
N SER A 22 17.53 5.33 -13.35
CA SER A 22 17.69 6.42 -14.33
C SER A 22 17.16 7.79 -13.85
N SER A 23 17.16 8.03 -12.53
CA SER A 23 16.66 9.27 -11.94
C SER A 23 17.59 10.47 -12.15
N ARG A 24 17.03 11.65 -12.47
CA ARG A 24 17.78 12.90 -12.62
C ARG A 24 17.14 14.02 -11.79
N LEU A 25 17.90 14.59 -10.86
CA LEU A 25 17.48 15.74 -10.02
C LEU A 25 16.11 15.51 -9.34
N GLN A 26 15.11 16.32 -9.67
CA GLN A 26 13.75 16.29 -9.10
C GLN A 26 12.83 15.25 -9.76
N LEU A 27 13.24 14.69 -10.90
CA LEU A 27 12.53 13.62 -11.62
C LEU A 27 13.10 12.27 -11.18
N ARG A 28 12.32 11.56 -10.36
CA ARG A 28 12.70 10.26 -9.81
C ARG A 28 11.92 9.16 -10.51
N ARG A 29 12.54 8.52 -11.50
CA ARG A 29 11.95 7.40 -12.27
C ARG A 29 12.08 6.07 -11.53
N THR A 30 11.26 5.10 -11.92
CA THR A 30 11.38 3.69 -11.53
C THR A 30 11.42 2.84 -12.79
N ASP A 31 12.14 1.72 -12.72
CA ASP A 31 12.08 0.69 -13.75
C ASP A 31 10.85 -0.22 -13.55
N ALA A 32 10.54 -1.01 -14.57
CA ALA A 32 9.40 -1.93 -14.60
C ALA A 32 9.61 -3.21 -13.77
N TYR A 33 10.82 -3.41 -13.23
CA TYR A 33 11.16 -4.56 -12.38
C TYR A 33 12.30 -4.20 -11.40
N PRO A 34 12.50 -4.99 -10.33
CA PRO A 34 13.54 -4.74 -9.32
C PRO A 34 14.96 -4.67 -9.88
N SER A 35 15.71 -3.64 -9.47
CA SER A 35 17.13 -3.49 -9.79
C SER A 35 18.01 -4.30 -8.83
N LYS A 36 19.20 -4.70 -9.28
CA LYS A 36 20.17 -5.41 -8.43
C LYS A 36 20.59 -4.56 -7.23
N SER A 37 20.84 -3.27 -7.45
CA SER A 37 21.11 -2.32 -6.37
C SER A 37 19.99 -2.21 -5.33
N GLY A 38 18.72 -2.27 -5.74
CA GLY A 38 17.59 -2.23 -4.83
C GLY A 38 17.51 -3.49 -3.98
N VAL A 39 17.69 -4.66 -4.60
CA VAL A 39 17.68 -5.96 -3.91
C VAL A 39 18.86 -6.12 -2.97
N LEU A 40 20.09 -5.82 -3.42
CA LEU A 40 21.26 -5.91 -2.56
C LEU A 40 21.23 -4.87 -1.43
N GLY A 41 20.71 -3.67 -1.68
CA GLY A 41 20.50 -2.67 -0.63
C GLY A 41 19.52 -3.15 0.44
N MET A 42 18.51 -3.92 0.06
CA MET A 42 17.57 -4.56 0.99
C MET A 42 18.22 -5.70 1.77
N VAL A 43 19.07 -6.53 1.13
CA VAL A 43 19.86 -7.55 1.82
C VAL A 43 20.78 -6.92 2.87
N LEU A 44 21.53 -5.86 2.51
CA LEU A 44 22.35 -5.12 3.48
C LEU A 44 21.52 -4.50 4.62
N CYS A 45 20.27 -4.10 4.34
CA CYS A 45 19.35 -3.60 5.33
C CYS A 45 18.99 -4.69 6.36
N ALA A 46 18.74 -5.91 5.88
CA ALA A 46 18.51 -7.07 6.72
C ALA A 46 19.75 -7.43 7.57
N MET A 47 20.94 -7.37 6.97
CA MET A 47 22.23 -7.58 7.64
C MET A 47 22.63 -6.46 8.63
N GLY A 48 21.91 -5.33 8.66
CA GLY A 48 22.26 -4.20 9.52
C GLY A 48 23.52 -3.44 9.10
N VAL A 49 23.90 -3.49 7.82
CA VAL A 49 25.12 -2.86 7.29
C VAL A 49 24.91 -1.38 7.01
N LYS A 50 25.64 -0.52 7.72
CA LYS A 50 25.63 0.94 7.49
C LYS A 50 26.16 1.28 6.11
N ARG A 51 25.71 2.42 5.56
CA ARG A 51 26.12 2.86 4.21
C ARG A 51 27.63 3.02 4.09
N GLU A 52 28.29 3.53 5.12
CA GLU A 52 29.76 3.70 5.14
C GLU A 52 30.52 2.39 4.93
N ASN A 53 29.94 1.25 5.33
CA ASN A 53 30.58 -0.08 5.30
C ASN A 53 30.05 -0.96 4.16
N SER A 54 29.31 -0.36 3.22
CA SER A 54 28.59 -1.12 2.19
C SER A 54 29.51 -1.71 1.13
N ASP A 55 30.66 -1.11 0.85
CA ASP A 55 31.60 -1.58 -0.18
C ASP A 55 32.12 -3.00 0.10
N THR A 56 32.57 -3.26 1.32
CA THR A 56 33.11 -4.55 1.73
C THR A 56 32.02 -5.62 1.80
N ALA A 57 30.83 -5.26 2.29
CA ALA A 57 29.70 -6.19 2.38
C ALA A 57 29.10 -6.52 1.00
N LEU A 58 29.24 -5.64 0.01
CA LEU A 58 28.75 -5.86 -1.35
C LEU A 58 29.63 -6.81 -2.17
N GLU A 59 30.89 -7.01 -1.80
CA GLU A 59 31.84 -7.83 -2.56
C GLU A 59 31.31 -9.25 -2.82
N PRO A 60 30.94 -10.06 -1.81
CA PRO A 60 30.39 -11.40 -2.05
C PRO A 60 29.00 -11.34 -2.70
N LEU A 61 28.19 -10.32 -2.39
CA LEU A 61 26.83 -10.18 -2.91
C LEU A 61 26.81 -9.87 -4.42
N ASN A 62 27.77 -9.08 -4.90
CA ASN A 62 27.85 -8.72 -6.31
C ASN A 62 28.25 -9.91 -7.20
N ARG A 63 28.88 -10.95 -6.63
CA ARG A 63 29.20 -12.21 -7.32
C ARG A 63 27.98 -13.10 -7.53
N LEU A 64 26.89 -12.88 -6.81
CA LEU A 64 25.64 -13.61 -6.99
C LEU A 64 24.95 -13.14 -8.28
N LEU A 65 24.46 -14.08 -9.07
CA LEU A 65 23.61 -13.81 -10.23
C LEU A 65 22.19 -13.50 -9.76
N MET A 66 21.59 -12.45 -10.31
CA MET A 66 20.20 -12.09 -10.01
C MET A 66 19.27 -12.43 -11.18
N GLY A 67 18.16 -13.08 -10.86
CA GLY A 67 17.01 -13.20 -11.74
C GLY A 67 15.79 -12.48 -11.18
N VAL A 68 14.87 -12.11 -12.05
CA VAL A 68 13.53 -11.61 -11.69
C VAL A 68 12.49 -12.33 -12.53
N ARG A 69 11.48 -12.92 -11.90
CA ARG A 69 10.24 -13.37 -12.54
C ARG A 69 9.13 -12.36 -12.26
N VAL A 70 8.44 -11.95 -13.33
CA VAL A 70 7.34 -10.97 -13.26
C VAL A 70 6.04 -11.72 -13.06
N ASP A 71 5.59 -11.82 -11.80
CA ASP A 71 4.33 -12.48 -11.45
C ASP A 71 3.13 -11.57 -11.76
N ARG A 72 3.30 -10.26 -11.55
CA ARG A 72 2.41 -9.18 -12.03
C ARG A 72 3.24 -7.96 -12.42
N SER A 73 3.09 -7.49 -13.66
CA SER A 73 3.84 -6.34 -14.17
C SER A 73 3.49 -5.03 -13.47
N GLY A 74 2.25 -4.90 -12.98
CA GLY A 74 1.74 -3.66 -12.38
C GLY A 74 1.58 -2.51 -13.38
N THR A 75 1.29 -1.32 -12.85
CA THR A 75 1.09 -0.08 -13.63
C THR A 75 2.03 1.01 -13.14
N LEU A 76 2.66 1.75 -14.07
CA LEU A 76 3.55 2.87 -13.75
C LEU A 76 2.75 4.17 -13.66
N ASP A 77 2.92 4.93 -12.58
CA ASP A 77 2.29 6.25 -12.45
C ASP A 77 3.15 7.24 -11.63
N TRP A 78 2.79 8.52 -11.71
CA TRP A 78 3.52 9.65 -11.13
C TRP A 78 2.86 10.18 -9.87
N ASP A 79 3.66 10.33 -8.82
CA ASP A 79 3.34 11.07 -7.61
C ASP A 79 3.89 12.50 -7.71
N TYR A 80 3.01 13.48 -7.50
CA TYR A 80 3.37 14.89 -7.35
C TYR A 80 3.74 15.15 -5.89
N HIS A 81 5.03 15.30 -5.63
CA HIS A 81 5.56 15.23 -4.27
C HIS A 81 6.24 16.54 -3.87
N THR A 82 5.58 17.29 -2.97
CA THR A 82 6.06 18.58 -2.44
C THR A 82 6.72 18.42 -1.08
N ALA A 83 7.84 19.11 -0.87
CA ALA A 83 8.46 19.28 0.44
C ALA A 83 8.56 20.77 0.81
N GLY A 84 8.55 21.07 2.11
CA GLY A 84 8.71 22.42 2.64
C GLY A 84 7.43 23.25 2.63
N ALA A 85 6.70 23.33 1.51
CA ALA A 85 5.47 24.12 1.39
C ALA A 85 5.61 25.50 2.10
N LYS A 86 4.62 25.90 2.89
CA LYS A 86 4.62 27.14 3.71
C LYS A 86 5.55 27.10 4.94
N ILE A 87 6.27 26.01 5.17
CA ILE A 87 7.21 25.80 6.28
C ILE A 87 8.66 26.02 5.79
N GLY A 88 8.88 26.01 4.47
CA GLY A 88 10.18 26.17 3.84
C GLY A 88 11.10 24.96 3.97
N ILE A 89 12.23 25.01 3.27
CA ILE A 89 13.22 23.92 3.25
C ILE A 89 14.55 24.43 3.75
N ARG A 90 15.13 23.72 4.72
CA ARG A 90 16.50 23.99 5.17
C ARG A 90 17.52 23.60 4.12
N ARG A 91 18.40 24.54 3.82
CA ARG A 91 19.63 24.35 3.05
C ARG A 91 20.71 23.70 3.92
N ALA A 92 21.78 23.25 3.28
CA ALA A 92 22.94 22.67 3.96
C ALA A 92 23.64 23.68 4.91
N ASP A 93 23.51 24.98 4.66
CA ASP A 93 24.01 26.07 5.53
C ASP A 93 23.06 26.42 6.70
N GLY A 94 21.98 25.65 6.87
CA GLY A 94 21.00 25.82 7.95
C GLY A 94 19.91 26.87 7.69
N LYS A 95 20.02 27.68 6.63
CA LYS A 95 19.03 28.71 6.28
C LYS A 95 17.80 28.12 5.59
N ILE A 96 16.64 28.74 5.76
CA ILE A 96 15.44 28.39 5.00
C ILE A 96 15.59 28.94 3.58
N LYS A 97 15.27 28.12 2.59
CA LYS A 97 15.28 28.51 1.18
C LYS A 97 14.11 29.45 0.91
N GLU A 98 14.42 30.63 0.39
CA GLU A 98 13.46 31.66 0.02
C GLU A 98 13.57 31.98 -1.47
N THR A 99 12.44 32.32 -2.07
CA THR A 99 12.38 32.77 -3.46
C THR A 99 12.96 34.17 -3.55
N ALA A 100 14.00 34.37 -4.37
CA ALA A 100 14.73 35.64 -4.42
C ALA A 100 13.88 36.87 -4.79
N SER A 101 12.79 36.69 -5.53
CA SER A 101 11.90 37.77 -5.96
C SER A 101 10.79 38.12 -4.98
N THR A 102 10.25 37.13 -4.25
CA THR A 102 9.08 37.32 -3.37
C THR A 102 9.43 37.26 -1.89
N HIS A 103 10.63 36.80 -1.54
CA HIS A 103 11.06 36.47 -0.18
C HIS A 103 10.15 35.45 0.54
N GLU A 104 9.29 34.74 -0.21
CA GLU A 104 8.47 33.66 0.34
C GLU A 104 9.27 32.35 0.43
N TYR A 105 8.93 31.52 1.41
CA TYR A 105 9.54 30.21 1.58
C TYR A 105 9.34 29.33 0.36
N GLU A 106 10.45 28.82 -0.17
CA GLU A 106 10.46 28.01 -1.39
C GLU A 106 10.01 26.57 -1.08
N THR A 107 9.18 26.03 -1.98
CA THR A 107 8.75 24.62 -1.97
C THR A 107 9.60 23.82 -2.94
N LEU A 108 10.19 22.71 -2.48
CA LEU A 108 10.83 21.76 -3.39
C LEU A 108 9.76 20.86 -3.97
N LEU A 109 9.57 20.99 -5.27
CA LEU A 109 8.76 20.05 -6.02
C LEU A 109 9.62 18.87 -6.51
N SER A 110 9.08 17.67 -6.40
CA SER A 110 9.63 16.49 -7.05
C SER A 110 8.51 15.68 -7.71
N ARG A 111 8.81 15.03 -8.83
CA ARG A 111 7.91 14.07 -9.47
C ARG A 111 8.51 12.69 -9.34
N ARG A 112 7.81 11.80 -8.66
CA ARG A 112 8.32 10.48 -8.29
C ARG A 112 7.45 9.42 -8.94
N GLN A 113 8.03 8.61 -9.80
CA GLN A 113 7.34 7.51 -10.42
C GLN A 113 7.33 6.30 -9.49
N TYR A 114 6.21 5.60 -9.44
CA TYR A 114 6.01 4.36 -8.70
C TYR A 114 5.39 3.29 -9.61
N LEU A 115 5.58 2.04 -9.21
CA LEU A 115 4.96 0.88 -9.81
C LEU A 115 3.88 0.35 -8.87
N TYR A 116 2.64 0.31 -9.33
CA TYR A 116 1.45 -0.06 -8.56
C TYR A 116 0.98 -1.48 -8.89
N ASP A 117 0.51 -2.20 -7.88
CA ASP A 117 0.00 -3.59 -7.97
C ASP A 117 0.95 -4.58 -8.69
N ALA A 118 2.25 -4.33 -8.60
CA ALA A 118 3.26 -5.24 -9.12
C ALA A 118 3.63 -6.31 -8.10
N SER A 119 4.00 -7.49 -8.60
CA SER A 119 4.54 -8.59 -7.82
C SER A 119 5.66 -9.28 -8.58
N PHE A 120 6.77 -9.49 -7.90
CA PHE A 120 7.96 -10.15 -8.46
C PHE A 120 8.41 -11.28 -7.55
N LEU A 121 8.88 -12.35 -8.18
CA LEU A 121 9.74 -13.33 -7.52
C LEU A 121 11.17 -13.06 -7.96
N VAL A 122 12.02 -12.64 -7.04
CA VAL A 122 13.44 -12.39 -7.31
C VAL A 122 14.25 -13.57 -6.79
N ALA A 123 15.30 -13.96 -7.50
CA ALA A 123 16.25 -14.97 -7.04
C ALA A 123 17.68 -14.44 -7.10
N LEU A 124 18.47 -14.70 -6.05
CA LEU A 124 19.92 -14.59 -6.05
C LEU A 124 20.50 -16.00 -6.06
N HIS A 125 21.44 -16.26 -6.98
CA HIS A 125 22.01 -17.57 -7.23
C HIS A 125 23.55 -17.52 -7.25
N GLY A 126 24.22 -18.42 -6.54
CA GLY A 126 25.67 -18.49 -6.49
C GLY A 126 26.21 -19.23 -5.27
N ASP A 127 27.23 -18.67 -4.64
CA ASP A 127 27.94 -19.27 -3.51
C ASP A 127 27.01 -19.60 -2.32
N ALA A 128 27.07 -20.84 -1.85
CA ALA A 128 26.13 -21.38 -0.86
C ALA A 128 26.31 -20.77 0.54
N ASP A 129 27.54 -20.43 0.93
CA ASP A 129 27.82 -19.80 2.23
C ASP A 129 27.25 -18.38 2.27
N THR A 130 27.47 -17.62 1.19
CA THR A 130 26.88 -16.29 1.00
C THR A 130 25.35 -16.33 1.03
N ILE A 131 24.74 -17.29 0.31
CA ILE A 131 23.28 -17.47 0.30
C ILE A 131 22.74 -17.81 1.69
N THR A 132 23.42 -18.71 2.42
CA THR A 132 23.02 -19.11 3.77
C THR A 132 23.09 -17.93 4.75
N ALA A 133 24.15 -17.12 4.68
CA ALA A 133 24.29 -15.91 5.48
C ALA A 133 23.17 -14.90 5.19
N CYS A 134 22.88 -14.65 3.90
CA CYS A 134 21.79 -13.77 3.48
C CYS A 134 20.44 -14.26 3.97
N ALA A 135 20.16 -15.56 3.84
CA ALA A 135 18.89 -16.16 4.24
C ALA A 135 18.61 -15.93 5.74
N ARG A 136 19.60 -16.20 6.60
CA ARG A 136 19.50 -15.98 8.05
C ARG A 136 19.11 -14.54 8.39
N ASP A 137 19.77 -13.58 7.76
CA ASP A 137 19.54 -12.16 8.08
C ASP A 137 18.21 -11.67 7.46
N MET A 138 17.78 -12.25 6.34
CA MET A 138 16.49 -11.94 5.71
C MET A 138 15.28 -12.51 6.45
N GLU A 139 15.44 -13.64 7.16
CA GLU A 139 14.40 -14.19 8.04
C GLU A 139 14.16 -13.29 9.26
N ASN A 140 15.20 -12.64 9.78
CA ASN A 140 15.11 -11.72 10.91
C ASN A 140 15.88 -10.41 10.63
N PRO A 141 15.31 -9.51 9.83
CA PRO A 141 16.03 -8.32 9.37
C PRO A 141 16.28 -7.33 10.51
N THR A 142 17.52 -6.83 10.59
CA THR A 142 17.95 -5.83 11.59
C THR A 142 17.20 -4.50 11.43
N TRP A 143 16.89 -4.11 10.19
CA TRP A 143 16.14 -2.89 9.88
C TRP A 143 14.90 -3.17 9.02
N PRO A 144 13.87 -2.32 9.09
CA PRO A 144 12.67 -2.47 8.27
C PRO A 144 12.98 -2.52 6.78
N LEU A 145 12.45 -3.55 6.10
CA LEU A 145 12.59 -3.72 4.65
C LEU A 145 11.50 -2.94 3.91
N PHE A 146 11.86 -2.41 2.75
CA PHE A 146 10.95 -1.64 1.90
C PHE A 146 11.25 -1.87 0.42
N LEU A 147 10.23 -1.78 -0.43
CA LEU A 147 10.30 -2.04 -1.87
C LEU A 147 10.83 -0.82 -2.62
N GLY A 148 12.12 -0.54 -2.40
CA GLY A 148 12.88 0.54 -3.00
C GLY A 148 12.83 1.85 -2.21
N ARG A 149 11.65 2.46 -2.01
CA ARG A 149 11.49 3.65 -1.14
C ARG A 149 10.84 3.26 0.19
N LYS A 150 11.17 3.97 1.27
CA LYS A 150 10.64 3.71 2.62
C LYS A 150 9.11 3.70 2.74
N CYS A 151 8.39 4.42 1.87
CA CYS A 151 6.92 4.42 1.84
C CYS A 151 6.32 3.19 1.14
N CYS A 152 7.13 2.40 0.43
CA CYS A 152 6.72 1.20 -0.28
C CYS A 152 6.82 -0.02 0.64
N ILE A 153 5.80 -0.26 1.45
CA ILE A 153 5.77 -1.35 2.43
C ILE A 153 5.46 -2.68 1.72
N PRO A 154 6.22 -3.77 1.98
CA PRO A 154 5.88 -5.10 1.48
C PRO A 154 4.51 -5.56 2.01
N ALA A 155 3.69 -6.16 1.16
CA ALA A 155 2.39 -6.70 1.55
C ALA A 155 2.48 -8.12 2.14
N GLU A 156 3.62 -8.77 1.99
CA GLU A 156 3.91 -10.12 2.49
C GLU A 156 5.40 -10.23 2.86
N PRO A 157 5.81 -11.27 3.61
CA PRO A 157 7.22 -11.46 3.97
C PRO A 157 8.13 -11.45 2.73
N VAL A 158 9.18 -10.63 2.79
CA VAL A 158 10.12 -10.48 1.68
C VAL A 158 10.94 -11.75 1.46
N PHE A 159 11.40 -12.40 2.53
CA PHE A 159 12.05 -13.70 2.46
C PHE A 159 11.03 -14.77 2.06
N ALA A 160 11.25 -15.43 0.92
CA ALA A 160 10.35 -16.48 0.44
C ALA A 160 10.84 -17.87 0.81
N ARG A 161 12.04 -18.25 0.35
CA ARG A 161 12.68 -19.55 0.62
C ARG A 161 14.11 -19.59 0.09
N THR A 162 14.81 -20.67 0.38
CA THR A 162 16.06 -21.06 -0.28
C THR A 162 15.90 -22.41 -1.01
N GLY A 163 16.89 -22.79 -1.82
CA GLY A 163 16.98 -24.10 -2.46
C GLY A 163 18.25 -24.28 -3.30
N SER A 164 18.38 -25.47 -3.90
CA SER A 164 19.51 -25.83 -4.76
C SER A 164 19.03 -26.10 -6.17
N PHE A 165 19.53 -25.34 -7.14
CA PHE A 165 19.14 -25.41 -8.54
C PHE A 165 20.38 -25.24 -9.44
N ASP A 166 20.35 -25.82 -10.64
CA ASP A 166 21.46 -25.68 -11.58
C ASP A 166 21.44 -24.30 -12.27
N THR A 167 20.25 -23.77 -12.55
CA THR A 167 20.08 -22.46 -13.19
C THR A 167 18.99 -21.61 -12.52
N LEU A 168 19.03 -20.29 -12.77
CA LEU A 168 17.97 -19.38 -12.35
C LEU A 168 16.62 -19.70 -13.02
N THR A 169 16.62 -20.29 -14.22
CA THR A 169 15.39 -20.72 -14.89
C THR A 169 14.74 -21.88 -14.15
N ASP A 170 15.53 -22.87 -13.72
CA ASP A 170 15.06 -24.01 -12.92
C ASP A 170 14.58 -23.57 -11.54
N ALA A 171 15.31 -22.63 -10.93
CA ALA A 171 14.89 -21.98 -9.70
C ALA A 171 13.50 -21.35 -9.84
N PHE A 172 13.25 -20.59 -10.91
CA PHE A 172 11.94 -19.96 -11.14
C PHE A 172 10.83 -20.95 -11.51
N SER A 173 11.14 -22.06 -12.18
CA SER A 173 10.15 -23.08 -12.53
C SER A 173 9.67 -23.86 -11.30
N SER A 174 10.52 -23.98 -10.28
CA SER A 174 10.22 -24.69 -9.03
C SER A 174 9.17 -24.01 -8.14
N VAL A 175 8.93 -22.71 -8.33
CA VAL A 175 8.00 -21.93 -7.50
C VAL A 175 6.69 -21.73 -8.27
N LEU A 176 5.56 -22.07 -7.67
CA LEU A 176 4.26 -21.87 -8.29
C LEU A 176 3.97 -20.37 -8.51
N TRP A 177 3.15 -20.06 -9.51
CA TRP A 177 2.52 -18.74 -9.62
C TRP A 177 1.18 -18.77 -8.89
N GLN A 178 0.99 -17.83 -7.96
CA GLN A 178 -0.23 -17.77 -7.15
C GLN A 178 -1.03 -16.51 -7.50
N PRO A 179 -2.27 -16.64 -8.01
CA PRO A 179 -3.14 -15.49 -8.21
C PRO A 179 -3.54 -14.90 -6.86
N ARG A 180 -3.55 -13.56 -6.73
CA ARG A 180 -4.10 -12.88 -5.57
C ARG A 180 -5.62 -13.05 -5.56
N VAL A 181 -6.27 -12.69 -6.66
CA VAL A 181 -7.70 -12.90 -6.88
C VAL A 181 -7.87 -13.54 -8.25
N ASN A 182 -8.45 -14.73 -8.33
CA ASN A 182 -8.60 -15.44 -9.62
C ASN A 182 -9.29 -14.58 -10.69
N ALA A 183 -10.40 -13.94 -10.34
CA ALA A 183 -11.18 -13.14 -11.29
C ALA A 183 -10.47 -11.89 -11.82
N ILE A 184 -9.37 -11.46 -11.17
CA ILE A 184 -8.59 -10.28 -11.57
C ILE A 184 -7.30 -10.71 -12.25
N ASP A 185 -6.60 -11.67 -11.64
CA ASP A 185 -5.25 -12.05 -12.06
C ASP A 185 -5.24 -13.11 -13.18
N ARG A 186 -6.36 -13.82 -13.39
CA ARG A 186 -6.46 -14.88 -14.41
C ARG A 186 -7.44 -14.50 -15.52
N ASP A 187 -6.99 -14.72 -16.75
CA ASP A 187 -7.77 -14.69 -17.99
C ASP A 187 -8.23 -16.09 -18.43
N ASP A 188 -7.64 -17.14 -17.87
CA ASP A 188 -7.99 -18.53 -18.16
C ASP A 188 -7.97 -19.47 -16.92
N ASN A 189 -8.40 -20.71 -17.13
CA ASN A 189 -8.40 -21.78 -16.12
C ASN A 189 -7.26 -22.81 -16.32
N ARG A 190 -6.17 -22.47 -17.00
CA ARG A 190 -5.05 -23.41 -17.23
C ARG A 190 -4.32 -23.77 -15.93
N GLY A 191 -3.78 -24.99 -15.86
CA GLY A 191 -2.96 -25.43 -14.74
C GLY A 191 -1.54 -24.84 -14.74
N THR A 192 -1.15 -24.15 -15.82
CA THR A 192 0.17 -23.53 -15.98
C THR A 192 0.05 -22.11 -16.52
N ARG A 193 1.07 -21.29 -16.25
CA ARG A 193 1.19 -19.91 -16.75
C ARG A 193 2.61 -19.64 -17.20
N THR A 194 2.75 -19.00 -18.37
CA THR A 194 4.03 -18.51 -18.87
C THR A 194 4.25 -17.08 -18.37
N LEU A 195 5.40 -16.84 -17.75
CA LEU A 195 5.78 -15.57 -17.13
C LEU A 195 7.09 -15.08 -17.72
N ASP A 196 7.20 -13.76 -17.86
CA ASP A 196 8.45 -13.12 -18.27
C ASP A 196 9.47 -13.21 -17.13
N ILE A 197 10.72 -13.53 -17.49
CA ILE A 197 11.87 -13.50 -16.58
C ILE A 197 12.98 -12.63 -17.15
N TYR A 198 13.71 -11.98 -16.26
CA TYR A 198 14.89 -11.17 -16.55
C TYR A 198 16.07 -11.75 -15.79
N ILE A 199 17.02 -12.35 -16.50
CA ILE A 199 18.15 -13.06 -15.90
C ILE A 199 19.44 -12.29 -16.18
N GLU A 200 20.22 -12.08 -15.14
CA GLU A 200 21.59 -11.59 -15.25
C GLU A 200 22.47 -12.61 -15.98
N HIS A 201 23.17 -12.13 -17.00
CA HIS A 201 24.08 -12.96 -17.77
C HIS A 201 25.48 -12.94 -17.13
N PRO A 202 26.11 -14.10 -16.90
CA PRO A 202 27.44 -14.15 -16.27
C PRO A 202 28.48 -13.32 -17.04
N PRO A 203 29.37 -12.60 -16.34
CA PRO A 203 30.50 -11.91 -16.94
C PRO A 203 31.38 -12.88 -17.75
N GLY A 204 31.91 -12.42 -18.89
CA GLY A 204 32.81 -13.21 -19.74
C GLY A 204 32.14 -14.28 -20.62
N SER A 205 30.85 -14.54 -20.44
CA SER A 205 30.09 -15.43 -21.32
C SER A 205 29.60 -14.69 -22.57
N LYS A 206 29.28 -15.44 -23.64
CA LYS A 206 28.76 -14.85 -24.90
C LYS A 206 27.41 -14.17 -24.62
N ILE A 207 27.36 -12.86 -24.85
CA ILE A 207 26.18 -12.03 -24.58
C ILE A 207 25.05 -12.40 -25.56
N PRO A 208 23.83 -12.70 -25.08
CA PRO A 208 22.66 -12.91 -25.94
C PRO A 208 22.33 -11.66 -26.76
N LYS A 209 21.82 -11.84 -27.98
CA LYS A 209 21.54 -10.71 -28.89
C LYS A 209 20.51 -9.72 -28.35
N ASP A 210 19.59 -10.21 -27.52
CA ASP A 210 18.48 -9.50 -26.90
C ASP A 210 18.79 -9.02 -25.46
N ALA A 211 20.03 -9.23 -24.99
CA ALA A 211 20.45 -8.77 -23.67
C ALA A 211 20.58 -7.24 -23.64
N ARG A 212 20.09 -6.64 -22.56
CA ARG A 212 20.18 -5.21 -22.29
C ARG A 212 21.30 -4.92 -21.29
N LEU A 213 22.09 -3.89 -21.56
CA LEU A 213 23.04 -3.34 -20.60
C LEU A 213 22.31 -2.47 -19.57
N VAL A 214 22.47 -2.76 -18.28
CA VAL A 214 21.84 -2.03 -17.17
C VAL A 214 22.90 -1.62 -16.15
N TYR A 215 22.87 -0.36 -15.70
CA TYR A 215 23.81 0.19 -14.72
C TYR A 215 23.21 0.16 -13.31
N ASP A 216 23.15 -1.03 -12.71
CA ASP A 216 22.50 -1.24 -11.41
C ASP A 216 23.28 -2.14 -10.45
N VAL A 217 24.53 -2.51 -10.75
CA VAL A 217 25.39 -3.25 -9.81
C VAL A 217 26.05 -2.25 -8.85
N PRO A 218 25.70 -2.20 -7.55
CA PRO A 218 26.23 -1.18 -6.65
C PRO A 218 27.70 -1.42 -6.31
N ARG A 219 28.55 -0.39 -6.45
CA ARG A 219 29.92 -0.43 -5.88
C ARG A 219 29.90 -0.09 -4.39
N LYS A 220 29.05 0.85 -4.00
CA LYS A 220 28.80 1.28 -2.62
C LYS A 220 27.52 2.11 -2.53
N PHE A 221 27.01 2.26 -1.32
CA PHE A 221 25.88 3.15 -1.01
C PHE A 221 26.34 4.43 -0.31
N GLY A 222 25.67 5.53 -0.62
CA GLY A 222 25.99 6.88 -0.11
C GLY A 222 26.12 7.91 -1.23
N PHE A 223 26.52 7.48 -2.42
CA PHE A 223 26.52 8.28 -3.64
C PHE A 223 26.29 7.43 -4.88
N PHE A 224 26.07 8.07 -6.02
CA PHE A 224 25.73 7.39 -7.27
C PHE A 224 26.98 6.71 -7.87
N SER A 225 27.11 5.40 -7.65
CA SER A 225 28.24 4.59 -8.14
C SER A 225 27.79 3.16 -8.45
N TYR A 226 27.63 2.85 -9.74
CA TYR A 226 27.09 1.59 -10.22
C TYR A 226 27.87 1.07 -11.43
N GLU A 227 28.10 -0.25 -11.45
CA GLU A 227 28.64 -0.99 -12.59
C GLU A 227 27.55 -1.52 -13.51
N PRO A 228 27.89 -1.73 -14.79
CA PRO A 228 26.99 -2.36 -15.74
C PRO A 228 26.89 -3.87 -15.51
N ARG A 229 25.72 -4.44 -15.82
CA ARG A 229 25.51 -5.87 -16.06
C ARG A 229 24.63 -6.09 -17.29
N TRP A 230 24.75 -7.27 -17.88
CA TRP A 230 23.89 -7.72 -18.97
C TRP A 230 22.68 -8.47 -18.41
N VAL A 231 21.49 -8.11 -18.88
CA VAL A 231 20.23 -8.76 -18.48
C VAL A 231 19.49 -9.22 -19.74
N ALA A 232 19.23 -10.51 -19.84
CA ALA A 232 18.47 -11.09 -20.94
C ALA A 232 17.01 -11.32 -20.51
N LYS A 233 16.07 -11.04 -21.42
CA LYS A 233 14.66 -11.38 -21.24
C LYS A 233 14.45 -12.82 -21.70
N ASN A 234 13.74 -13.60 -20.92
CA ASN A 234 13.32 -14.95 -21.29
C ASN A 234 11.89 -15.21 -20.75
N GLN A 235 11.39 -16.43 -20.90
CA GLN A 235 10.13 -16.86 -20.33
C GLN A 235 10.29 -18.18 -19.58
N VAL A 236 9.45 -18.37 -18.57
CA VAL A 236 9.34 -19.64 -17.83
C VAL A 236 7.88 -20.02 -17.72
N THR A 237 7.57 -21.31 -17.89
CA THR A 237 6.23 -21.84 -17.67
C THR A 237 6.19 -22.52 -16.31
N VAL A 238 5.26 -22.11 -15.47
CA VAL A 238 5.13 -22.60 -14.08
C VAL A 238 3.72 -23.09 -13.82
N ALA A 239 3.57 -24.01 -12.87
CA ALA A 239 2.25 -24.43 -12.42
C ALA A 239 1.55 -23.32 -11.63
N VAL A 240 0.22 -23.27 -11.74
CA VAL A 240 -0.64 -22.32 -11.04
C VAL A 240 -1.04 -22.91 -9.70
N GLY A 241 -0.69 -22.23 -8.62
CA GLY A 241 -1.07 -22.59 -7.26
C GLY A 241 -2.44 -22.05 -6.85
N GLU A 242 -2.79 -22.25 -5.58
CA GLU A 242 -4.03 -21.75 -5.01
C GLU A 242 -4.09 -20.22 -4.94
N THR A 243 -5.32 -19.70 -4.99
CA THR A 243 -5.61 -18.27 -4.88
C THR A 243 -5.36 -17.77 -3.46
N ILE A 244 -4.60 -16.70 -3.32
CA ILE A 244 -4.21 -16.14 -2.02
C ILE A 244 -5.41 -15.49 -1.31
N GLN A 245 -6.24 -14.74 -2.05
CA GLN A 245 -7.41 -14.05 -1.53
C GLN A 245 -8.66 -14.56 -2.22
N ARG A 246 -9.58 -15.10 -1.43
CA ARG A 246 -10.97 -15.23 -1.87
C ARG A 246 -11.59 -13.85 -1.73
N LEU A 247 -12.06 -13.27 -2.84
CA LEU A 247 -13.04 -12.20 -2.74
C LEU A 247 -14.21 -12.79 -1.95
N GLN A 248 -14.35 -12.41 -0.69
CA GLN A 248 -15.67 -12.48 -0.10
C GLN A 248 -16.53 -11.57 -0.98
N PRO A 249 -17.65 -12.05 -1.54
CA PRO A 249 -18.60 -11.11 -2.10
C PRO A 249 -18.82 -10.09 -0.98
N ASP A 250 -18.61 -8.80 -1.26
CA ASP A 250 -19.09 -7.76 -0.35
C ASP A 250 -20.51 -8.20 -0.01
N ALA A 251 -20.77 -8.49 1.28
CA ALA A 251 -22.13 -8.70 1.73
C ALA A 251 -22.84 -7.44 1.24
N ARG A 252 -23.64 -7.58 0.17
CA ARG A 252 -24.14 -6.45 -0.58
C ARG A 252 -24.67 -5.49 0.47
N ARG A 253 -24.08 -4.30 0.60
CA ARG A 253 -24.79 -3.20 1.25
C ARG A 253 -26.03 -3.05 0.38
N GLY A 254 -27.12 -3.72 0.75
CA GLY A 254 -28.44 -3.51 0.17
C GLY A 254 -28.71 -2.01 0.15
N ASP A 255 -29.56 -1.56 -0.75
CA ASP A 255 -29.85 -0.14 -0.85
C ASP A 255 -30.43 0.34 0.50
N PRO A 256 -29.75 1.22 1.28
CA PRO A 256 -30.28 1.72 2.55
C PRO A 256 -31.54 2.58 2.34
N TYR A 257 -31.93 2.81 1.08
CA TYR A 257 -33.15 3.47 0.65
C TYR A 257 -34.06 2.55 -0.16
N SER A 258 -34.00 1.25 0.11
CA SER A 258 -34.87 0.23 -0.47
C SER A 258 -36.35 0.62 -0.35
N LYS A 259 -37.17 0.06 -1.25
CA LYS A 259 -38.62 0.30 -1.22
C LYS A 259 -39.23 -0.13 0.11
N HIS A 260 -38.77 -1.27 0.65
CA HIS A 260 -39.19 -1.76 1.97
C HIS A 260 -38.84 -0.77 3.08
N PHE A 261 -37.61 -0.24 3.10
CA PHE A 261 -37.22 0.75 4.10
C PHE A 261 -38.10 2.02 4.04
N LYS A 262 -38.29 2.58 2.84
CA LYS A 262 -39.06 3.83 2.64
C LYS A 262 -40.55 3.69 2.96
N GLU A 263 -41.17 2.60 2.51
CA GLU A 263 -42.62 2.44 2.54
C GLU A 263 -43.12 1.66 3.76
N VAL A 264 -42.27 0.80 4.36
CA VAL A 264 -42.68 -0.13 5.44
C VAL A 264 -41.90 0.17 6.73
N ALA A 265 -40.59 -0.02 6.73
CA ALA A 265 -39.80 -0.03 7.97
C ALA A 265 -39.69 1.37 8.61
N ARG A 266 -39.39 2.42 7.82
CA ARG A 266 -39.28 3.80 8.33
C ARG A 266 -40.61 4.32 8.90
N PRO A 267 -41.77 4.21 8.21
CA PRO A 267 -43.05 4.61 8.80
C PRO A 267 -43.44 3.79 10.04
N SER A 268 -43.18 2.48 10.03
CA SER A 268 -43.41 1.59 11.18
C SER A 268 -42.65 2.09 12.41
N ARG A 269 -41.34 2.31 12.26
CA ARG A 269 -40.49 2.72 13.38
C ARG A 269 -40.84 4.10 13.93
N LEU A 270 -41.10 5.09 13.06
CA LEU A 270 -41.54 6.42 13.50
C LEU A 270 -42.83 6.36 14.29
N LYS A 271 -43.80 5.55 13.84
CA LYS A 271 -45.08 5.36 14.53
C LYS A 271 -44.89 4.65 15.88
N LEU A 272 -44.05 3.61 15.93
CA LEU A 272 -43.71 2.88 17.16
C LEU A 272 -43.13 3.82 18.23
N ASP A 273 -42.23 4.72 17.84
CA ASP A 273 -41.62 5.70 18.74
C ASP A 273 -42.50 6.96 18.95
N SER A 274 -43.77 6.92 18.50
CA SER A 274 -44.72 8.04 18.60
C SER A 274 -44.21 9.36 17.99
N TYR A 275 -43.42 9.27 16.92
CA TYR A 275 -42.75 10.39 16.25
C TYR A 275 -41.83 11.20 17.18
N LEU A 276 -41.32 10.58 18.24
CA LEU A 276 -40.37 11.21 19.15
C LEU A 276 -38.99 10.56 19.03
N CYS A 277 -37.97 11.40 19.14
CA CYS A 277 -36.58 10.98 19.20
C CYS A 277 -36.37 10.09 20.42
N VAL A 278 -35.93 8.85 20.24
CA VAL A 278 -35.74 7.92 21.34
C VAL A 278 -34.74 8.45 22.38
N PHE A 279 -33.77 9.26 21.93
CA PHE A 279 -32.69 9.82 22.72
C PHE A 279 -33.08 11.06 23.55
N CYS A 280 -33.60 12.11 22.89
CA CYS A 280 -33.86 13.43 23.49
C CYS A 280 -35.34 13.80 23.60
N LYS A 281 -36.25 12.97 23.07
CA LYS A 281 -37.71 13.20 23.04
C LYS A 281 -38.19 14.41 22.25
N SER A 282 -37.32 15.08 21.49
CA SER A 282 -37.74 16.05 20.47
C SER A 282 -38.46 15.35 19.31
N PRO A 283 -39.24 16.05 18.47
CA PRO A 283 -39.83 15.45 17.26
C PRO A 283 -38.79 14.71 16.42
N ALA A 284 -39.10 13.48 16.02
CA ALA A 284 -38.25 12.67 15.16
C ALA A 284 -38.67 12.81 13.70
N GLU A 285 -37.70 13.15 12.86
CA GLU A 285 -37.85 13.25 11.41
C GLU A 285 -37.01 12.18 10.70
N GLU A 286 -36.04 11.59 11.41
CA GLU A 286 -35.07 10.66 10.89
C GLU A 286 -35.16 9.29 11.56
N VAL A 287 -34.71 8.26 10.86
CA VAL A 287 -34.59 6.90 11.38
C VAL A 287 -33.16 6.40 11.20
N HIS A 288 -32.53 6.06 12.32
CA HIS A 288 -31.18 5.55 12.40
C HIS A 288 -31.16 4.01 12.36
N HIS A 289 -30.29 3.43 11.54
CA HIS A 289 -30.06 1.98 11.55
C HIS A 289 -29.05 1.63 12.65
N VAL A 290 -29.43 0.73 13.56
CA VAL A 290 -28.51 0.14 14.55
C VAL A 290 -27.90 -1.17 14.05
N SER A 291 -28.55 -1.81 13.09
CA SER A 291 -28.03 -2.98 12.36
C SER A 291 -28.36 -2.88 10.87
N TYR A 292 -27.49 -3.44 10.03
CA TYR A 292 -27.74 -3.67 8.60
C TYR A 292 -27.85 -5.16 8.25
N GLU A 293 -27.94 -6.04 9.24
CA GLU A 293 -28.00 -7.49 9.02
C GLU A 293 -29.23 -7.91 8.20
N ASN A 294 -30.37 -7.23 8.39
CA ASN A 294 -31.62 -7.48 7.69
C ASN A 294 -31.93 -6.43 6.60
N ASN A 295 -30.91 -5.86 5.96
CA ASN A 295 -31.11 -4.82 4.93
C ASN A 295 -32.09 -5.31 3.84
N GLU A 296 -33.00 -4.44 3.39
CA GLU A 296 -34.15 -4.74 2.51
C GLU A 296 -35.29 -5.58 3.13
N HIS A 297 -35.13 -6.06 4.37
CA HIS A 297 -36.13 -6.76 5.19
C HIS A 297 -36.08 -6.25 6.65
N GLU A 298 -35.83 -4.95 6.83
CA GLU A 298 -35.55 -4.37 8.14
C GLU A 298 -36.75 -4.51 9.08
N THR A 299 -36.44 -4.80 10.35
CA THR A 299 -37.43 -4.89 11.43
C THR A 299 -37.33 -3.67 12.35
N ASP A 300 -38.34 -3.46 13.19
CA ASP A 300 -38.33 -2.35 14.15
C ASP A 300 -37.12 -2.43 15.10
N SER A 301 -36.58 -3.63 15.40
CA SER A 301 -35.38 -3.76 16.24
C SER A 301 -34.11 -3.21 15.59
N ASP A 302 -34.05 -3.17 14.27
CA ASP A 302 -32.90 -2.72 13.50
C ASP A 302 -32.81 -1.18 13.41
N LEU A 303 -33.86 -0.47 13.84
CA LEU A 303 -34.06 0.96 13.60
C LEU A 303 -34.36 1.76 14.88
N ARG A 304 -34.06 3.06 14.90
CA ARG A 304 -34.39 4.01 15.99
C ARG A 304 -34.83 5.36 15.45
N SER A 305 -35.94 5.91 15.93
CA SER A 305 -36.38 7.26 15.53
C SER A 305 -35.57 8.33 16.24
N LEU A 306 -35.01 9.28 15.49
CA LEU A 306 -34.18 10.37 16.01
C LEU A 306 -34.59 11.72 15.41
N CYS A 307 -34.32 12.80 16.16
CA CYS A 307 -34.29 14.13 15.57
C CYS A 307 -32.99 14.32 14.78
N GLU A 308 -32.98 15.28 13.84
CA GLU A 308 -31.82 15.58 12.97
C GLU A 308 -30.50 15.70 13.76
N MET A 309 -30.50 16.47 14.85
CA MET A 309 -29.30 16.69 15.67
C MET A 309 -28.75 15.40 16.30
N CYS A 310 -29.63 14.55 16.83
CA CYS A 310 -29.22 13.29 17.44
C CYS A 310 -28.77 12.28 16.37
N HIS A 311 -29.43 12.29 15.21
CA HIS A 311 -29.06 11.46 14.07
C HIS A 311 -27.66 11.81 13.54
N ASP A 312 -27.39 13.10 13.34
CA ASP A 312 -26.07 13.60 12.94
C ASP A 312 -24.99 13.23 13.96
N ALA A 313 -25.29 13.37 15.25
CA ALA A 313 -24.35 13.02 16.31
C ALA A 313 -23.96 11.53 16.27
N CYS A 314 -24.95 10.64 16.12
CA CYS A 314 -24.68 9.20 16.01
C CYS A 314 -23.86 8.90 14.75
N THR A 315 -24.25 9.45 13.60
CA THR A 315 -23.55 9.25 12.32
C THR A 315 -22.10 9.76 12.38
N MET A 316 -21.84 10.90 13.03
CA MET A 316 -20.48 11.43 13.17
C MET A 316 -19.58 10.59 14.08
N LEU A 317 -20.13 9.88 15.05
CA LEU A 317 -19.36 8.96 15.89
C LEU A 317 -18.89 7.72 15.11
N GLU A 318 -19.57 7.40 14.01
CA GLU A 318 -19.27 6.23 13.17
C GLU A 318 -18.25 6.52 12.08
N TYR A 319 -18.11 7.78 11.62
CA TYR A 319 -17.15 8.18 10.58
C TYR A 319 -15.65 7.94 10.94
N GLY A 320 -15.35 7.38 12.11
CA GLY A 320 -14.02 6.94 12.52
C GLY A 320 -13.93 5.49 13.02
N ARG A 321 -14.98 4.68 12.86
CA ARG A 321 -15.04 3.27 13.31
C ARG A 321 -15.27 2.33 12.12
N ASP A 322 -14.90 1.06 12.28
CA ASP A 322 -15.19 -0.01 11.32
C ASP A 322 -16.71 -0.10 11.14
N MET A 323 -17.23 0.29 9.98
CA MET A 323 -18.67 0.37 9.67
C MET A 323 -19.28 -1.04 9.42
N ARG A 324 -18.93 -2.02 10.25
CA ARG A 324 -19.37 -3.41 10.09
C ARG A 324 -20.57 -3.70 10.99
N ALA A 325 -21.68 -4.02 10.34
CA ALA A 325 -22.95 -4.56 10.83
C ALA A 325 -23.64 -3.82 12.01
N HIS A 326 -22.96 -3.56 13.12
CA HIS A 326 -23.51 -2.94 14.33
C HIS A 326 -23.10 -1.47 14.46
N ARG A 327 -24.11 -0.60 14.51
CA ARG A 327 -24.00 0.85 14.56
C ARG A 327 -24.23 1.38 15.98
N VAL A 328 -24.06 2.69 16.16
CA VAL A 328 -24.30 3.34 17.46
C VAL A 328 -25.78 3.19 17.81
N ASP A 329 -26.10 2.53 18.93
CA ASP A 329 -27.49 2.46 19.41
C ASP A 329 -27.77 3.62 20.37
N PRO A 330 -28.56 4.64 19.96
CA PRO A 330 -28.91 5.76 20.82
C PRO A 330 -29.77 5.35 22.04
N SER A 331 -30.34 4.15 22.03
CA SER A 331 -31.12 3.62 23.16
C SER A 331 -30.24 2.91 24.19
N ASP A 332 -29.00 2.59 23.85
CA ASP A 332 -28.04 1.96 24.77
C ASP A 332 -27.55 2.98 25.82
N PRO A 333 -27.85 2.78 27.11
CA PRO A 333 -27.40 3.67 28.17
C PRO A 333 -25.89 3.83 28.24
N ALA A 334 -25.11 2.81 27.84
CA ALA A 334 -23.64 2.87 27.85
C ALA A 334 -23.10 3.89 26.83
N GLN A 335 -23.82 4.14 25.74
CA GLN A 335 -23.40 5.04 24.66
C GLN A 335 -23.87 6.48 24.87
N ARG A 336 -24.79 6.71 25.82
CA ARG A 336 -25.44 8.01 26.06
C ARG A 336 -24.46 9.17 26.27
N ARG A 337 -23.43 8.98 27.10
CA ARG A 337 -22.44 10.04 27.40
C ARG A 337 -21.68 10.49 26.15
N MET A 338 -21.30 9.54 25.30
CA MET A 338 -20.58 9.80 24.06
C MET A 338 -21.45 10.59 23.07
N ILE A 339 -22.73 10.22 22.94
CA ILE A 339 -23.68 10.92 22.06
C ILE A 339 -23.93 12.35 22.56
N LEU A 340 -24.13 12.56 23.87
CA LEU A 340 -24.31 13.91 24.45
C LEU A 340 -23.11 14.81 24.17
N HIS A 341 -21.90 14.30 24.37
CA HIS A 341 -20.67 15.04 24.08
C HIS A 341 -20.59 15.46 22.60
N GLN A 342 -20.97 14.55 21.69
CA GLN A 342 -20.98 14.83 20.26
C GLN A 342 -22.04 15.87 19.87
N ILE A 343 -23.22 15.83 20.49
CA ILE A 343 -24.27 16.86 20.31
C ILE A 343 -23.75 18.23 20.77
N GLU A 344 -23.10 18.32 21.92
CA GLU A 344 -22.52 19.58 22.41
C GLU A 344 -21.48 20.14 21.43
N ARG A 345 -20.64 19.27 20.85
CA ARG A 345 -19.67 19.66 19.81
C ARG A 345 -20.37 20.24 18.58
N LEU A 346 -21.37 19.53 18.05
CA LEU A 346 -22.16 19.97 16.89
C LEU A 346 -22.86 21.31 17.14
N LEU A 347 -23.44 21.50 18.32
CA LEU A 347 -24.08 22.75 18.70
C LEU A 347 -23.09 23.93 18.76
N LYS A 348 -21.87 23.71 19.27
CA LYS A 348 -20.82 24.74 19.27
C LYS A 348 -20.40 25.10 17.84
N GLU A 349 -20.15 24.10 16.99
CA GLU A 349 -19.74 24.30 15.60
C GLU A 349 -20.81 25.01 14.76
N ARG A 350 -22.08 24.59 14.85
CA ARG A 350 -23.21 25.24 14.17
C ARG A 350 -23.36 26.72 14.60
N ARG A 351 -23.19 27.04 15.89
CA ARG A 351 -23.18 28.44 16.39
C ARG A 351 -22.03 29.27 15.80
N HIS A 352 -20.83 28.71 15.69
CA HIS A 352 -19.70 29.40 15.05
C HIS A 352 -19.93 29.66 13.55
N GLY A 353 -20.55 28.71 12.84
CA GLY A 353 -20.93 28.85 11.44
C GLY A 353 -21.98 29.94 11.21
N GLN A 354 -23.03 29.97 12.03
CA GLN A 354 -24.08 31.00 11.95
C GLN A 354 -23.54 32.39 12.31
N ARG A 355 -22.67 32.49 13.34
CA ARG A 355 -21.95 33.73 13.66
C ARG A 355 -21.07 34.21 12.50
N ARG A 356 -20.35 33.30 11.81
CA ARG A 356 -19.58 33.64 10.60
C ARG A 356 -20.46 34.09 9.43
N LYS A 357 -21.64 33.50 9.23
CA LYS A 357 -22.61 33.93 8.21
C LYS A 357 -23.13 35.34 8.51
N LEU A 358 -23.55 35.61 9.75
CA LEU A 358 -24.00 36.92 10.20
C LEU A 358 -22.91 37.99 10.04
N LEU A 359 -21.67 37.69 10.44
CA LEU A 359 -20.53 38.60 10.26
C LEU A 359 -20.17 38.87 8.79
N ARG A 360 -20.40 37.89 7.90
CA ARG A 360 -20.20 38.07 6.44
C ARG A 360 -21.32 38.88 5.80
N ALA A 361 -22.57 38.72 6.26
CA ALA A 361 -23.70 39.52 5.81
C ALA A 361 -23.53 40.99 6.23
N ALA A 362 -23.20 41.24 7.50
CA ALA A 362 -22.93 42.59 8.01
C ALA A 362 -21.74 43.29 7.31
N ARG A 363 -20.76 42.53 6.79
CA ARG A 363 -19.65 43.07 5.98
C ARG A 363 -19.99 43.39 4.52
N LYS A 364 -21.15 42.93 4.02
CA LYS A 364 -21.63 43.26 2.67
C LYS A 364 -22.55 44.49 2.64
N GLU A 365 -23.05 44.90 3.80
CA GLU A 365 -23.91 46.08 3.97
C GLU A 365 -23.13 47.35 4.36
N LEU A 366 -21.83 47.20 4.60
CA LEU A 366 -20.81 48.27 4.67
C LEU A 366 -20.07 48.33 3.34
#